data_AF-A0A7S2DVR5-F1
#
_entry.id   AF-A0A7S2DVR5-F1
#
_cell.length_a   1.000
_cell.length_b   1.000
_cell.length_c   1.000
_cell.angle_alpha   90.00
_cell.angle_beta   90.00
_cell.angle_gamma   90.00
#
_symmetry.space_group_name_H-M   'P 1'
#
loop_
_entity.id
_entity.type
_entity.pdbx_description
1 polymer ?
#
loop_
_entity_poly.entity_id
_entity_poly.type
_entity_poly.pdbx_seq_one_letter_code
_entity_poly.pdbx_strand_id
1 'polypeptide(L)'
;VSVEVFERRSSFTRLQVLHLWDYVEQDLIDLGIKSLDPTIFAAADFKHVSTAQLQHSLLKVALLLGVRVRYGCAIDSLRSLRYFLSDLHVAPDGLSSPKRSMKASLGRQHSGRFVLSHVSADAALRSRRTSAAAIAA
;
A
#
# COMPACT_ATOMS: atom_id res chain seq x y z
N VAL A 1 -11.45 13.72 -17.03
CA VAL A 1 -11.01 12.31 -16.85
C VAL A 1 -10.80 12.06 -15.36
N SER A 2 -11.18 10.91 -14.83
CA SER A 2 -10.93 10.54 -13.43
C SER A 2 -9.90 9.41 -13.38
N VAL A 3 -8.84 9.60 -12.58
CA VAL A 3 -7.74 8.63 -12.45
C VAL A 3 -7.79 7.97 -11.08
N GLU A 4 -7.73 6.64 -11.06
CA GLU A 4 -7.70 5.81 -9.86
C GLU A 4 -6.54 4.83 -9.90
N VAL A 5 -5.84 4.68 -8.77
CA VAL A 5 -4.72 3.75 -8.60
C VAL A 5 -5.04 2.79 -7.46
N PHE A 6 -4.95 1.49 -7.71
CA PHE A 6 -5.13 0.43 -6.72
C PHE A 6 -3.78 -0.24 -6.45
N GLU A 7 -3.25 -0.07 -5.23
CA GLU A 7 -2.01 -0.68 -4.76
C GLU A 7 -2.32 -1.81 -3.78
N ARG A 8 -1.72 -2.97 -4.01
CA ARG A 8 -1.93 -4.16 -3.17
C ARG A 8 -1.33 -4.01 -1.77
N ARG A 9 -0.19 -3.35 -1.64
CA ARG A 9 0.47 -3.16 -0.34
C ARG A 9 -0.23 -2.07 0.46
N SER A 10 0.06 -2.02 1.77
CA SER A 10 -0.41 -0.97 2.68
C SER A 10 0.61 0.15 2.90
N SER A 11 1.86 -0.06 2.50
CA SER A 11 2.96 0.88 2.70
C SER A 11 4.13 0.61 1.75
N PHE A 12 4.95 1.63 1.53
CA PHE A 12 6.22 1.53 0.82
C PHE A 12 7.36 1.33 1.82
N THR A 13 8.09 0.22 1.71
CA THR A 13 9.12 -0.17 2.69
C THR A 13 10.47 -0.54 2.07
N ARG A 14 10.58 -0.49 0.74
CA ARG A 14 11.82 -0.87 0.03
C ARG A 14 12.86 0.24 0.13
N LEU A 15 13.97 -0.05 0.79
CA LEU A 15 15.09 0.90 0.95
C LEU A 15 16.18 0.76 -0.12
N GLN A 16 15.96 -0.11 -1.11
CA GLN A 16 16.88 -0.30 -2.24
C GLN A 16 17.09 1.03 -2.96
N VAL A 17 18.35 1.42 -3.11
CA VAL A 17 18.74 2.67 -3.77
C VAL A 17 18.72 2.44 -5.28
N LEU A 18 18.12 3.40 -5.98
CA LEU A 18 18.06 3.47 -7.44
C LEU A 18 19.03 4.55 -7.92
N HIS A 19 19.77 4.23 -8.98
CA HIS A 19 20.52 5.21 -9.75
C HIS A 19 19.59 5.82 -10.81
N LEU A 20 19.32 7.12 -10.71
CA LEU A 20 18.50 7.86 -11.66
C LEU A 20 19.36 8.31 -12.84
N TRP A 21 18.77 8.27 -14.03
CA TRP A 21 19.38 8.84 -15.23
C TRP A 21 19.05 10.34 -15.29
N ASP A 22 19.89 11.12 -15.96
CA ASP A 22 19.76 12.59 -15.97
C ASP A 22 18.38 13.08 -16.46
N TYR A 23 17.75 12.39 -17.42
CA TYR A 23 16.41 12.75 -17.87
C TYR A 23 15.33 12.46 -16.82
N VAL A 24 15.48 11.41 -16.01
CA VAL A 24 14.55 11.11 -14.91
C VAL A 24 14.68 12.18 -13.84
N GLU A 25 15.89 12.67 -13.59
CA GLU A 25 16.12 13.78 -12.70
C GLU A 25 15.41 15.05 -13.16
N GLN A 26 15.58 15.41 -14.43
CA GLN A 26 14.89 16.57 -14.99
C GLN A 26 13.37 16.44 -14.88
N ASP A 27 12.80 15.27 -15.20
CA ASP A 27 11.36 15.02 -15.07
C ASP A 27 10.87 15.22 -13.62
N LEU A 28 11.61 14.75 -12.62
CA LEU A 28 11.23 14.89 -11.21
C LEU A 28 11.32 16.37 -10.75
N ILE A 29 12.26 17.14 -11.29
CA ILE A 29 12.36 18.58 -11.07
C ILE A 29 11.16 19.30 -11.68
N ASP A 30 10.81 18.97 -12.92
CA ASP A 30 9.70 19.58 -13.66
C ASP A 30 8.33 19.25 -13.02
N LEU A 31 8.21 18.09 -12.38
CA LEU A 31 7.06 17.74 -11.53
C LEU A 31 7.01 18.52 -10.21
N GLY A 32 8.01 19.35 -9.90
CA GLY A 32 8.04 20.20 -8.71
C GLY A 32 8.37 19.45 -7.41
N ILE A 33 8.97 18.25 -7.49
CA ILE A 33 9.23 17.43 -6.30
C ILE A 33 10.18 18.13 -5.31
N LYS A 34 11.03 19.04 -5.79
CA LYS A 34 11.91 19.85 -4.93
C LYS A 34 11.18 20.65 -3.87
N SER A 35 10.00 21.15 -4.20
CA SER A 35 9.16 21.90 -3.27
C SER A 35 8.29 20.97 -2.40
N LEU A 36 7.90 19.81 -2.92
CA LEU A 36 6.97 18.88 -2.26
C LEU A 36 7.65 17.91 -1.30
N ASP A 37 8.91 17.60 -1.56
CA ASP A 37 9.68 16.66 -0.77
C ASP A 37 11.16 17.04 -0.74
N PRO A 38 11.54 18.13 -0.05
CA PRO A 38 12.92 18.60 -0.03
C PRO A 38 13.90 17.56 0.51
N THR A 39 13.43 16.55 1.25
CA THR A 39 14.25 15.47 1.80
C THR A 39 14.93 14.62 0.73
N ILE A 40 14.33 14.50 -0.47
CA ILE A 40 14.92 13.77 -1.60
C ILE A 40 16.12 14.52 -2.21
N PHE A 41 16.21 15.83 -1.99
CA PHE A 41 17.33 16.68 -2.40
C PHE A 41 18.32 16.96 -1.27
N ALA A 42 18.15 16.36 -0.09
CA ALA A 42 19.04 16.55 1.04
C ALA A 42 20.38 15.81 0.87
N ALA A 43 20.42 14.78 0.01
CA ALA A 43 21.67 14.16 -0.40
C ALA A 43 22.41 15.08 -1.37
N ALA A 44 23.75 15.09 -1.29
CA ALA A 44 24.60 15.90 -2.18
C ALA A 44 24.45 15.54 -3.66
N ASP A 45 23.85 14.39 -3.96
CA ASP A 45 23.65 13.86 -5.30
C ASP A 45 22.22 13.31 -5.44
N PHE A 46 21.42 13.92 -6.32
CA PHE A 46 20.05 13.53 -6.61
C PHE A 46 19.97 12.21 -7.40
N LYS A 47 21.10 11.74 -7.95
CA LYS A 47 21.15 10.51 -8.74
C LYS A 47 20.87 9.26 -7.94
N HIS A 48 20.91 9.31 -6.60
CA HIS A 48 20.72 8.15 -5.74
C HIS A 48 19.52 8.36 -4.81
N VAL A 49 18.44 7.61 -5.04
CA VAL A 49 17.23 7.69 -4.21
C VAL A 49 16.74 6.31 -3.78
N SER A 50 16.28 6.17 -2.53
CA SER A 50 15.64 4.92 -2.11
C SER A 50 14.29 4.73 -2.81
N THR A 51 13.97 3.48 -3.16
CA THR A 51 12.72 3.15 -3.86
C THR A 51 11.49 3.68 -3.11
N ALA A 52 11.43 3.49 -1.78
CA ALA A 52 10.31 3.97 -0.97
C ALA A 52 10.21 5.51 -0.94
N GLN A 53 11.34 6.21 -0.91
CA GLN A 53 11.35 7.68 -0.94
C GLN A 53 10.80 8.21 -2.26
N LEU A 54 11.28 7.68 -3.39
CA LEU A 54 10.76 8.04 -4.71
C LEU A 54 9.25 7.73 -4.83
N GLN A 55 8.81 6.58 -4.32
CA GLN A 55 7.39 6.21 -4.28
C GLN A 55 6.55 7.19 -3.46
N HIS A 56 7.04 7.64 -2.29
CA HIS A 56 6.33 8.65 -1.49
C HIS A 56 6.29 10.01 -2.18
N SER A 57 7.38 10.46 -2.81
CA SER A 57 7.43 11.75 -3.49
C SER A 57 6.46 11.77 -4.69
N LEU A 58 6.44 10.71 -5.51
CA LEU A 58 5.49 10.59 -6.61
C LEU A 58 4.04 10.45 -6.14
N LEU A 59 3.80 9.78 -5.01
CA LEU A 59 2.47 9.73 -4.40
C LEU A 59 1.98 11.13 -4.02
N LYS A 60 2.83 11.97 -3.41
CA LYS A 60 2.47 13.36 -3.08
C LYS A 60 2.05 14.13 -4.32
N VAL A 61 2.80 14.01 -5.42
CA VAL A 61 2.47 14.61 -6.71
C VAL A 61 1.11 14.12 -7.22
N ALA A 62 0.90 12.79 -7.24
CA ALA A 62 -0.35 12.20 -7.71
C ALA A 62 -1.57 12.69 -6.91
N LEU A 63 -1.44 12.76 -5.59
CA LEU A 63 -2.52 13.25 -4.71
C LEU A 63 -2.84 14.73 -4.97
N LEU A 64 -1.82 15.57 -5.21
CA LEU A 64 -2.02 16.98 -5.55
C LEU A 64 -2.71 17.17 -6.90
N LEU A 65 -2.46 16.27 -7.86
CA LEU A 65 -3.15 16.25 -9.15
C LEU A 65 -4.57 15.66 -9.09
N GLY A 66 -5.05 15.27 -7.90
CA GLY A 66 -6.40 14.74 -7.70
C GLY A 66 -6.55 13.25 -8.06
N VAL A 67 -5.44 12.51 -8.17
CA VAL A 67 -5.48 11.05 -8.36
C VAL A 67 -5.97 10.38 -7.08
N ARG A 68 -6.99 9.51 -7.19
CA ARG A 68 -7.49 8.74 -6.05
C ARG A 68 -6.68 7.44 -5.90
N VAL A 69 -5.93 7.31 -4.81
CA VAL A 69 -5.09 6.12 -4.54
C VAL A 69 -5.70 5.26 -3.43
N ARG A 70 -5.80 3.95 -3.65
CA ARG A 70 -6.33 2.96 -2.70
C ARG A 70 -5.28 1.91 -2.39
N TYR A 71 -4.99 1.74 -1.10
CA TYR A 71 -4.03 0.75 -0.61
C TYR A 71 -4.72 -0.53 -0.13
N GLY A 72 -3.98 -1.64 -0.08
CA GLY A 72 -4.50 -2.94 0.34
C GLY A 72 -5.41 -3.63 -0.67
N CYS A 73 -5.50 -3.11 -1.90
CA CYS A 73 -6.38 -3.62 -2.94
C CYS A 73 -5.59 -4.45 -3.95
N ALA A 74 -5.70 -5.77 -3.89
CA ALA A 74 -5.15 -6.66 -4.91
C ALA A 74 -6.09 -6.74 -6.11
N ILE A 75 -5.64 -6.29 -7.28
CA ILE A 75 -6.35 -6.46 -8.55
C ILE A 75 -5.70 -7.63 -9.29
N ASP A 76 -6.30 -8.81 -9.21
CA ASP A 76 -5.81 -10.01 -9.90
C ASP A 76 -6.55 -10.25 -11.23
N SER A 77 -7.70 -9.58 -11.44
CA SER A 77 -8.51 -9.70 -12.66
C SER A 77 -9.37 -8.46 -12.94
N LEU A 78 -9.90 -8.36 -14.16
CA LEU A 78 -10.91 -7.33 -14.51
C LEU A 78 -12.18 -7.47 -13.67
N ARG A 79 -12.55 -8.69 -13.25
CA ARG A 79 -13.71 -8.91 -12.37
C ARG A 79 -13.48 -8.33 -10.99
N SER A 80 -12.30 -8.52 -10.40
CA SER A 80 -11.94 -7.88 -9.13
C SER A 80 -11.90 -6.37 -9.26
N LEU A 81 -11.36 -5.82 -10.36
CA LEU A 81 -11.40 -4.38 -10.59
C LEU A 81 -12.83 -3.84 -10.64
N ARG A 82 -13.73 -4.50 -11.38
CA ARG A 82 -15.15 -4.13 -11.40
C ARG A 82 -15.79 -4.12 -10.01
N TYR A 83 -15.45 -5.10 -9.17
CA TYR A 83 -15.92 -5.13 -7.77
C TYR A 83 -15.47 -3.89 -7.00
N PHE A 84 -14.18 -3.56 -7.06
CA PHE A 84 -13.66 -2.36 -6.38
C PHE A 84 -14.24 -1.05 -6.92
N LEU A 85 -14.52 -0.98 -8.22
CA LEU A 85 -15.17 0.17 -8.84
C LEU A 85 -16.67 0.25 -8.50
N SER A 86 -17.36 -0.88 -8.32
CA SER A 86 -18.78 -0.88 -7.90
C SER A 86 -18.94 -0.46 -6.44
N ASP A 87 -17.98 -0.81 -5.58
CA ASP A 87 -17.93 -0.36 -4.18
C ASP A 87 -17.79 1.17 -4.06
N LEU A 88 -17.41 1.87 -5.14
CA LEU A 88 -17.39 3.34 -5.21
C LEU A 88 -18.77 3.97 -5.39
N HIS A 89 -19.68 3.27 -6.07
CA HIS A 89 -20.98 3.82 -6.46
C HIS A 89 -22.06 3.58 -5.40
N VAL A 90 -21.81 2.66 -4.45
CA VAL A 90 -22.71 2.35 -3.35
C VAL A 90 -22.22 3.06 -2.08
N ALA A 91 -22.47 4.36 -1.99
CA ALA A 91 -22.39 5.07 -0.71
C ALA A 91 -23.66 5.90 -0.51
N PRO A 92 -24.77 5.30 -0.04
CA PRO A 92 -25.79 6.05 0.67
C PRO A 92 -25.36 6.13 2.14
N ASP A 93 -25.17 7.36 2.62
CA ASP A 93 -25.24 7.80 4.01
C ASP A 93 -24.49 6.99 5.10
N GLY A 94 -23.45 7.61 5.64
CA GLY A 94 -23.12 7.55 7.08
C GLY A 94 -22.91 6.17 7.72
N LEU A 95 -21.66 5.88 8.07
CA LEU A 95 -21.19 4.73 8.86
C LEU A 95 -21.21 3.37 8.14
N SER A 96 -20.12 3.05 7.43
CA SER A 96 -19.45 1.78 7.69
C SER A 96 -17.97 1.84 7.28
N SER A 97 -17.10 1.58 8.25
CA SER A 97 -15.65 1.44 8.05
C SER A 97 -15.34 0.21 7.20
N PRO A 98 -14.33 0.22 6.31
CA PRO A 98 -13.92 -1.00 5.62
C PRO A 98 -13.04 -1.85 6.55
N LYS A 99 -13.67 -2.64 7.44
CA LYS A 99 -13.04 -3.82 8.04
C LYS A 99 -13.17 -4.98 7.06
N ARG A 100 -12.26 -5.13 6.09
CA ARG A 100 -12.08 -6.41 5.39
C ARG A 100 -10.70 -6.53 4.74
N SER A 101 -9.75 -7.03 5.53
CA SER A 101 -8.50 -7.60 5.01
C SER A 101 -8.83 -8.92 4.32
N MET A 102 -8.97 -8.92 2.99
CA MET A 102 -9.03 -10.17 2.22
C MET A 102 -7.62 -10.74 2.09
N LYS A 103 -7.22 -11.60 3.02
CA LYS A 103 -6.10 -12.52 2.81
C LYS A 103 -6.63 -13.77 2.12
N ALA A 104 -6.55 -13.82 0.79
CA ALA A 104 -6.69 -15.07 0.05
C ALA A 104 -5.31 -15.76 0.01
N SER A 105 -5.08 -16.71 0.90
CA SER A 105 -3.99 -17.69 0.76
C SER A 105 -4.60 -19.04 0.44
N LEU A 106 -4.54 -19.42 -0.84
CA LEU A 106 -5.00 -20.72 -1.33
C LEU A 106 -3.93 -21.77 -0.97
N GLY A 107 -4.09 -22.42 0.19
CA GLY A 107 -3.28 -23.57 0.59
C GLY A 107 -3.89 -24.86 0.04
N ARG A 108 -3.11 -25.65 -0.70
CA ARG A 108 -3.50 -26.97 -1.23
C ARG A 108 -2.89 -28.05 -0.34
N GLN A 109 -3.71 -28.88 0.30
CA GLN A 109 -3.28 -30.14 0.90
C GLN A 109 -4.38 -31.21 0.71
N HIS A 110 -3.92 -32.46 0.62
CA HIS A 110 -4.59 -33.63 0.07
C HIS A 110 -5.93 -34.02 0.72
N SER A 111 -6.80 -34.65 -0.09
CA SER A 111 -8.15 -35.15 0.18
C SER A 111 -9.28 -34.13 -0.06
N GLY A 112 -10.04 -34.38 -1.13
CA GLY A 112 -10.97 -33.44 -1.80
C GLY A 112 -12.19 -32.98 -0.98
N ARG A 113 -11.97 -32.10 0.00
CA ARG A 113 -13.05 -31.35 0.67
C ARG A 113 -12.58 -29.94 1.02
N PHE A 114 -13.14 -28.92 0.37
CA PHE A 114 -12.89 -27.51 0.69
C PHE A 114 -13.57 -27.16 2.02
N VAL A 115 -12.81 -26.71 3.02
CA VAL A 115 -13.33 -26.17 4.27
C VAL A 115 -12.84 -24.74 4.43
N LEU A 116 -13.77 -23.79 4.56
CA LEU A 116 -13.50 -22.41 4.93
C LEU A 116 -13.19 -22.37 6.44
N SER A 117 -11.91 -22.28 6.82
CA SER A 117 -11.53 -22.05 8.22
C SER A 117 -11.37 -20.55 8.48
N HIS A 118 -12.17 -20.02 9.40
CA HIS A 118 -12.15 -18.63 9.83
C HIS A 118 -11.14 -18.50 10.98
N VAL A 119 -9.91 -18.06 10.72
CA VAL A 119 -8.96 -17.73 11.80
C VAL A 119 -9.15 -16.26 12.16
N SER A 120 -9.86 -16.00 13.26
CA SER A 120 -10.01 -14.66 13.82
C SER A 120 -8.66 -14.12 14.30
N ALA A 121 -8.31 -12.92 13.84
CA ALA A 121 -7.07 -12.22 14.19
C ALA A 121 -6.97 -11.81 15.67
N ASP A 122 -8.05 -11.96 16.46
CA ASP A 122 -8.06 -11.62 17.88
C ASP A 122 -7.31 -12.62 18.77
N ALA A 123 -7.04 -13.84 18.30
CA ALA A 123 -6.30 -14.84 19.07
C ALA A 123 -4.78 -14.56 19.15
N ALA A 124 -4.21 -13.86 18.15
CA ALA A 124 -2.77 -13.60 18.09
C ALA A 124 -2.30 -12.48 19.04
N LEU A 125 -3.20 -11.58 19.46
CA LEU A 125 -2.85 -10.45 20.33
C LEU A 125 -2.94 -10.78 21.83
N ARG A 126 -3.62 -11.86 22.22
CA ARG A 126 -3.65 -12.33 23.62
C ARG A 126 -2.45 -13.20 24.02
N SER A 127 -1.78 -13.83 23.05
CA SER A 127 -0.59 -14.66 23.32
C SER A 127 0.70 -13.86 23.54
N ARG A 128 0.74 -12.56 23.21
CA ARG A 128 1.95 -11.72 23.42
C ARG A 128 1.97 -10.95 24.73
N ARG A 129 0.84 -10.90 25.46
CA ARG A 129 0.78 -10.26 26.79
C ARG A 129 1.14 -11.20 27.94
N THR A 130 1.09 -12.52 27.73
CA THR A 130 1.47 -13.50 28.75
C THR A 130 2.97 -13.84 28.78
N SER A 131 3.74 -13.48 27.74
CA SER A 131 5.20 -13.72 27.72
C SER A 131 6.05 -12.54 28.20
N ALA A 132 5.49 -11.32 28.29
CA ALA A 132 6.22 -10.15 28.80
C ALA A 132 6.13 -10.00 30.34
N ALA A 133 5.21 -10.71 31.00
CA ALA A 133 5.05 -10.68 32.46
C ALA A 133 5.90 -11.73 33.20
N ALA A 134 6.68 -12.56 32.48
CA ALA A 134 7.46 -13.66 33.07
C ALA A 134 8.98 -13.37 33.17
N ILE A 135 9.44 -12.14 32.89
CA ILE A 135 10.88 -11.76 32.91
C ILE A 135 11.16 -10.63 33.94
N ALA A 136 10.18 -10.25 34.77
CA ALA A 136 10.34 -9.19 35.77
C ALA A 136 9.95 -9.65 37.19
N ALA A 137 10.52 -10.77 37.64
CA ALA A 137 10.55 -11.18 39.04
C ALA A 137 11.97 -11.68 39.38
#